data_AF-A0A1K0FEZ1-F1
#
_entry.id   AF-A0A1K0FEZ1-F1
#
_cell.length_a   1.000
_cell.length_b   1.000
_cell.length_c   1.000
_cell.angle_alpha   90.00
_cell.angle_beta   90.00
_cell.angle_gamma   90.00
#
_symmetry.space_group_name_H-M   'P 1'
#
loop_
_entity.id
_entity.type
_entity.pdbx_description
1 polymer ?
#
loop_
_entity_poly.entity_id
_entity_poly.type
_entity_poly.pdbx_seq_one_letter_code
_entity_poly.pdbx_strand_id
1 'polypeptide(L)' 'MLLIGGDRSPRHLGERLDALERVLPRARRMLMHGQGHNAERRAPGRLAAAIAGFMEELDH' A
#
# COMPACT_ATOMS: atom_id res chain seq x y z
N MET A 1 -4.69 1.37 9.54
CA MET A 1 -4.92 0.42 8.41
C MET A 1 -4.00 0.81 7.25
N LEU A 2 -3.32 -0.14 6.61
CA LEU A 2 -2.36 0.14 5.53
C LEU A 2 -2.95 -0.21 4.16
N LEU A 3 -3.01 0.77 3.25
CA LEU A 3 -3.49 0.65 1.88
C LEU A 3 -2.32 0.61 0.90
N ILE A 4 -1.97 -0.59 0.43
CA ILE A 4 -0.82 -0.81 -0.45
C ILE A 4 -1.30 -0.87 -1.90
N GLY A 5 -0.59 -0.17 -2.79
CA GLY A 5 -0.90 -0.17 -4.21
C GLY A 5 0.36 0.06 -5.04
N GLY A 6 0.42 -0.58 -6.20
CA GLY A 6 1.47 -0.35 -7.18
C GLY A 6 1.18 0.83 -8.10
N ASP A 7 2.20 1.57 -8.50
CA ASP A 7 2.11 2.72 -9.42
C ASP A 7 1.97 2.30 -10.90
N ARG A 8 2.28 1.04 -11.24
CA ARG A 8 1.98 0.43 -12.55
C ARG A 8 0.61 -0.24 -12.60
N SER A 9 -0.16 -0.19 -11.51
CA SER A 9 -1.55 -0.64 -11.52
C SER A 9 -2.42 0.31 -12.34
N PRO A 10 -3.53 -0.17 -12.93
CA PRO A 10 -4.50 0.69 -13.61
C PRO A 10 -4.89 1.90 -12.75
N ARG A 11 -4.93 3.10 -13.37
CA ARG A 11 -5.16 4.39 -12.68
C ARG A 11 -6.40 4.37 -11.77
N HIS A 12 -7.49 3.74 -12.22
CA HIS A 12 -8.73 3.63 -11.46
C HIS A 12 -8.58 2.86 -10.13
N LEU A 13 -7.58 1.99 -9.99
CA LEU A 13 -7.28 1.32 -8.71
C LEU A 13 -6.57 2.26 -7.72
N GLY A 14 -5.70 3.13 -8.22
CA GLY A 14 -5.10 4.20 -7.42
C GLY A 14 -6.17 5.13 -6.86
N GLU A 15 -7.05 5.62 -7.74
CA GLU A 15 -8.15 6.54 -7.38
C GLU A 15 -9.10 5.93 -6.34
N ARG A 16 -9.37 4.63 -6.39
CA ARG A 16 -10.17 3.93 -5.38
C ARG A 16 -9.46 3.83 -4.03
N LEU A 17 -8.16 3.57 -4.02
CA LEU A 17 -7.38 3.55 -2.77
C LEU A 17 -7.31 4.95 -2.15
N ASP A 18 -7.17 5.99 -2.97
CA ASP A 18 -7.17 7.38 -2.51
C ASP A 18 -8.55 7.79 -1.95
N ALA A 19 -9.63 7.33 -2.58
CA ALA A 19 -10.98 7.53 -2.06
C ALA A 19 -11.20 6.83 -0.71
N LEU A 20 -10.67 5.62 -0.53
CA LEU A 20 -10.74 4.88 0.72
C LEU A 20 -9.92 5.53 1.84
N GLU A 21 -8.73 6.05 1.54
CA GLU A 21 -7.91 6.77 2.50
C GLU A 21 -8.64 7.97 3.11
N ARG A 22 -9.43 8.69 2.31
CA ARG A 22 -10.17 9.88 2.76
C ARG A 22 -11.32 9.59 3.73
N VAL A 23 -11.89 8.38 3.68
CA VAL A 23 -13.09 8.04 4.47
C VAL A 23 -12.79 7.11 5.64
N LEU A 24 -11.66 6.39 5.59
CA LEU A 24 -11.29 5.45 6.64
C LEU A 24 -10.44 6.13 7.72
N PRO A 25 -10.85 6.09 9.00
CA PRO A 25 -10.06 6.66 10.08
C PRO A 25 -8.72 5.92 10.19
N ARG A 26 -7.62 6.69 10.25
CA ARG A 26 -6.25 6.16 10.40
C ARG A 26 -5.85 5.18 9.28
N ALA A 27 -6.40 5.35 8.09
CA ALA A 27 -5.89 4.71 6.89
C ALA A 27 -4.64 5.45 6.41
N ARG A 28 -3.65 4.68 5.94
CA ARG A 28 -2.40 5.21 5.39
C ARG A 28 -2.14 4.59 4.03
N ARG A 29 -1.91 5.42 3.02
CA ARG A 29 -1.56 4.99 1.67
C ARG A 29 -0.07 4.77 1.51
N MET A 30 0.32 3.62 0.94
CA MET A 30 1.69 3.36 0.52
C MET A 30 1.78 2.89 -0.94
N LEU A 31 2.51 3.66 -1.76
CA LEU A 31 2.76 3.35 -3.15
C LEU A 31 4.05 2.53 -3.33
N MET A 32 3.94 1.34 -3.90
CA MET A 32 5.10 0.52 -4.27
C MET A 32 5.55 0.88 -5.69
N HIS A 33 6.53 1.78 -5.78
CA HIS A 33 7.09 2.23 -7.06
C HIS A 33 7.66 1.06 -7.88
N GLY A 34 7.34 1.05 -9.18
CA GLY A 34 7.69 0.01 -10.15
C GLY A 34 6.84 -1.26 -10.10
N GLN A 35 5.82 -1.33 -9.23
CA GLN A 35 5.00 -2.52 -9.05
C GLN A 35 3.58 -2.32 -9.60
N GLY A 36 2.98 -3.40 -10.10
CA GLY A 36 1.56 -3.46 -10.48
C GLY A 36 0.75 -4.25 -9.46
N HIS A 37 -0.38 -4.81 -9.88
CA HIS A 37 -1.30 -5.56 -9.02
C HIS A 37 -0.72 -6.86 -8.40
N ASN A 38 0.47 -7.30 -8.84
CA ASN A 38 1.11 -8.56 -8.40
C ASN A 38 2.37 -8.32 -7.55
N ALA A 39 2.40 -7.24 -6.77
CA ALA A 39 3.57 -6.86 -5.96
C ALA A 39 3.93 -7.94 -4.92
N GLU A 40 2.95 -8.66 -4.40
CA GLU A 40 3.09 -9.80 -3.49
C GLU A 40 3.84 -10.97 -4.13
N ARG A 41 3.72 -11.15 -5.46
CA ARG A 41 4.43 -12.19 -6.21
C ARG A 41 5.78 -11.73 -6.72
N ARG A 42 5.90 -10.48 -7.15
CA ARG A 42 7.12 -9.95 -7.80
C ARG A 42 8.13 -9.35 -6.82
N ALA A 43 7.67 -8.85 -5.68
CA ALA A 43 8.51 -8.21 -4.69
C ALA A 43 8.03 -8.52 -3.25
N PRO A 44 7.89 -9.81 -2.87
CA PRO A 44 7.41 -10.22 -1.54
C PRO A 44 8.24 -9.61 -0.40
N GLY A 45 9.56 -9.51 -0.57
CA GLY A 45 10.44 -8.90 0.46
C GLY A 45 10.19 -7.41 0.66
N ARG A 46 9.90 -6.65 -0.42
CA ARG A 46 9.54 -5.22 -0.29
C ARG A 46 8.17 -5.05 0.38
N LEU A 47 7.23 -5.94 0.08
CA LEU A 47 5.92 -5.95 0.73
C LEU A 47 6.06 -6.28 2.23
N ALA A 48 6.87 -7.28 2.59
CA ALA A 48 7.14 -7.63 3.97
C ALA A 48 7.78 -6.47 4.75
N ALA A 49 8.78 -5.80 4.17
CA ALA A 49 9.42 -4.63 4.79
C ALA A 49 8.43 -3.47 5.00
N ALA A 50 7.54 -3.21 4.04
CA ALA A 50 6.49 -2.20 4.16
C ALA A 50 5.51 -2.50 5.30
N ILE A 51 5.12 -3.77 5.47
CA ILE A 51 4.25 -4.21 6.55
C ILE A 51 4.98 -4.09 7.90
N ALA A 52 6.23 -4.56 7.98
CA ALA A 52 7.02 -4.51 9.21
C ALA A 52 7.18 -3.08 9.71
N GLY A 53 7.60 -2.13 8.85
CA GLY A 53 7.73 -0.73 9.25
C GLY A 53 6.40 -0.09 9.67
N PHE A 54 5.27 -0.50 9.06
CA PHE A 54 3.96 -0.05 9.53
C PHE A 54 3.59 -0.62 10.90
N MET A 55 3.99 -1.85 11.21
CA MET A 55 3.74 -2.45 12.53
C MET A 55 4.60 -1.79 13.62
N GLU A 56 5.88 -1.52 13.34
CA GLU A 56 6.76 -0.80 14.27
C GLU A 56 6.21 0.59 14.63
N GLU A 57 5.62 1.31 13.68
CA GLU A 57 4.98 2.60 13.94
C GLU A 57 3.68 2.49 14.77
N LEU A 58 3.00 1.35 14.76
CA LEU A 58 1.78 1.14 15.56
C LEU A 58 2.08 0.74 17.01
N ASP A 59 3.26 0.18 17.25
CA ASP A 59 3.72 -0.24 18.59
C ASP A 59 4.27 0.93 19.43
N HIS A 60 4.36 2.13 18.85
CA HIS A 60 4.76 3.39 19.48
C HIS A 60 3.59 4.38 19.64
#